data_AF-A0A0S4SXG4-F1
#
_entry.id   AF-A0A0S4SXG4-F1
#
_cell.length_a   1.000
_cell.length_b   1.000
_cell.length_c   1.000
_cell.angle_alpha   90.00
_cell.angle_beta   90.00
_cell.angle_gamma   90.00
#
_symmetry.space_group_name_H-M   'P 1'
#
loop_
_entity.id
_entity.type
_entity.pdbx_description
1 polymer ?
#
loop_
_entity_poly.entity_id
_entity_poly.type
_entity_poly.pdbx_seq_one_letter_code
_entity_poly.pdbx_strand_id
1 'polypeptide(L)'
;MVLCHLSEILSLIMSRSRLNANTNSKKIKRSKDTLNPIYSVIIACEDKVSAPTYLNMVINDLKQNHSIRNESIVIAPHEHTDPKGVLDDLLKYKKDKITYKDFEHKWIVIDRDNNRPNGGGHNAQDFNDAILKSKSKKIEVAYANDSFELWYLLHFKYLQTPIMRDDIIKDLIKELKKLNEIKFRDLNRDNIKSKKISELIYVELLKLQNTAIRNSKRLLEYYGDDHNPESNNPSTNIHELIELLNGLKNN
;
A
#
# COMPACT_ATOMS: atom_id res chain seq x y z
N MET A 1 0.34 -78.72 -2.56
CA MET A 1 1.14 -79.11 -1.38
C MET A 1 1.83 -77.84 -0.88
N VAL A 2 1.08 -77.02 -0.15
CA VAL A 2 0.98 -77.06 1.33
C VAL A 2 2.23 -76.44 1.95
N LEU A 3 2.09 -75.15 2.30
CA LEU A 3 2.29 -74.65 3.66
C LEU A 3 3.31 -75.44 4.49
N CYS A 4 4.58 -75.10 4.39
CA CYS A 4 5.50 -75.26 5.51
C CYS A 4 6.79 -74.51 5.17
N HIS A 5 6.91 -73.27 5.63
CA HIS A 5 8.14 -72.66 6.20
C HIS A 5 7.81 -71.22 6.64
N LEU A 6 6.74 -71.11 7.44
CA LEU A 6 6.27 -69.88 8.09
C LEU A 6 6.65 -69.87 9.58
N SER A 7 7.71 -70.59 9.98
CA SER A 7 8.11 -70.69 11.40
C SER A 7 9.46 -70.04 11.76
N GLU A 8 10.19 -69.43 10.82
CA GLU A 8 11.48 -68.79 11.15
C GLU A 8 11.46 -67.25 11.07
N ILE A 9 10.45 -66.63 10.45
CA ILE A 9 10.39 -65.16 10.34
C ILE A 9 9.66 -64.50 11.53
N LEU A 10 8.85 -65.25 12.29
CA LEU A 10 8.15 -64.70 13.46
C LEU A 10 9.01 -64.55 14.73
N SER A 11 10.21 -65.14 14.79
CA SER A 11 11.11 -65.00 15.95
C SER A 11 11.92 -63.69 15.92
N LEU A 12 12.03 -63.03 14.77
CA LEU A 12 12.80 -61.78 14.63
C LEU A 12 11.96 -60.51 14.87
N ILE A 13 10.63 -60.63 14.98
CA ILE A 13 9.70 -59.49 15.13
C ILE A 13 9.24 -59.29 16.59
N MET A 14 9.49 -60.22 17.52
CA MET A 14 9.02 -60.12 18.90
C MET A 14 10.07 -59.85 20.00
N SER A 15 11.33 -59.51 19.66
CA SER A 15 12.37 -59.19 20.67
C SER A 15 12.86 -57.73 20.73
N ARG A 16 12.21 -56.78 20.04
CA ARG A 16 12.55 -55.34 20.13
C ARG A 16 11.43 -54.50 20.74
N SER A 17 10.67 -55.08 21.67
CA SER A 17 9.90 -54.32 22.65
C SER A 17 10.75 -54.11 23.90
N ARG A 18 10.82 -52.86 24.37
CA ARG A 18 11.56 -52.35 25.56
C ARG A 18 13.02 -51.93 25.30
N LEU A 19 13.17 -50.78 24.65
CA LEU A 19 14.19 -49.82 25.07
C LEU A 19 13.49 -48.51 25.43
N ASN A 20 13.77 -48.09 26.65
CA ASN A 20 13.10 -47.02 27.38
C ASN A 20 13.21 -45.68 26.63
N ALA A 21 12.05 -45.07 26.40
CA ALA A 21 11.94 -43.64 26.12
C ALA A 21 12.36 -42.88 27.38
N ASN A 22 13.63 -42.49 27.43
CA ASN A 22 14.12 -41.49 28.39
C ASN A 22 14.86 -40.40 27.63
N THR A 23 14.15 -39.72 26.73
CA THR A 23 14.57 -38.42 26.23
C THR A 23 13.92 -37.37 27.12
N ASN A 24 14.72 -36.83 28.04
CA ASN A 24 14.43 -35.62 28.78
C ASN A 24 14.12 -34.49 27.79
N SER A 25 12.85 -34.37 27.39
CA SER A 25 12.35 -33.20 26.68
C SER A 25 12.32 -32.06 27.70
N LYS A 26 13.45 -31.37 27.84
CA LYS A 26 13.45 -30.01 28.37
C LYS A 26 12.48 -29.24 27.48
N LYS A 27 11.25 -29.05 27.97
CA LYS A 27 10.30 -28.07 27.44
C LYS A 27 11.07 -26.76 27.38
N ILE A 28 11.56 -26.41 26.19
CA ILE A 28 11.95 -25.04 25.90
C ILE A 28 10.66 -24.26 26.04
N LYS A 29 10.44 -23.69 27.23
CA LYS A 29 9.50 -22.58 27.38
C LYS A 29 10.05 -21.52 26.43
N ARG A 30 9.48 -21.44 25.22
CA ARG A 30 9.58 -20.23 24.41
C ARG A 30 9.24 -19.10 25.38
N SER A 31 10.18 -18.20 25.64
CA SER A 31 9.80 -16.90 26.17
C SER A 31 8.71 -16.42 25.21
N LYS A 32 7.53 -16.11 25.75
CA LYS A 32 6.67 -15.21 25.01
C LYS A 32 7.47 -13.92 24.98
N ASP A 33 8.26 -13.72 23.94
CA ASP A 33 8.62 -12.39 23.51
C ASP A 33 7.30 -11.71 23.21
N THR A 34 6.70 -11.12 24.25
CA THR A 34 5.73 -10.04 24.12
C THR A 34 6.53 -8.83 23.64
N LEU A 35 7.09 -8.93 22.43
CA LEU A 35 7.55 -7.79 21.66
C LEU A 35 6.28 -6.99 21.41
N ASN A 36 6.09 -5.92 22.18
CA ASN A 36 5.07 -4.92 21.89
C ASN A 36 5.07 -4.64 20.38
N PRO A 37 3.90 -4.62 19.73
CA PRO A 37 3.84 -4.36 18.30
C PRO A 37 4.55 -3.04 18.02
N ILE A 38 5.65 -3.09 17.26
CA ILE A 38 6.27 -1.89 16.72
C ILE A 38 5.31 -1.40 15.63
N TYR A 39 4.59 -0.32 15.93
CA TYR A 39 3.70 0.35 14.99
C TYR A 39 4.57 1.17 14.04
N SER A 40 4.73 0.68 12.82
CA SER A 40 5.67 1.26 11.85
C SER A 40 5.04 2.40 11.07
N VAL A 41 3.85 2.22 10.50
CA VAL A 41 3.26 3.21 9.58
C VAL A 41 1.75 3.39 9.81
N ILE A 42 1.29 4.63 9.91
CA ILE A 42 -0.14 4.99 9.79
C ILE A 42 -0.35 5.88 8.57
N ILE A 43 -1.40 5.60 7.79
CA ILE A 43 -1.72 6.31 6.55
C ILE A 43 -3.20 6.72 6.56
N ALA A 44 -3.52 7.99 6.26
CA ALA A 44 -4.90 8.42 5.96
C ALA A 44 -5.01 8.82 4.48
N CYS A 45 -6.13 8.50 3.82
CA CYS A 45 -6.32 8.73 2.39
C CYS A 45 -7.55 9.61 2.13
N GLU A 46 -7.44 10.54 1.18
CA GLU A 46 -8.54 11.39 0.72
C GLU A 46 -9.61 10.64 -0.05
N ASP A 47 -9.23 9.69 -0.91
CA ASP A 47 -10.20 8.90 -1.63
C ASP A 47 -10.55 7.60 -0.89
N LYS A 48 -11.78 7.10 -1.10
CA LYS A 48 -12.30 5.90 -0.43
C LYS A 48 -11.87 4.58 -1.06
N VAL A 49 -11.30 4.60 -2.26
CA VAL A 49 -11.14 3.37 -3.07
C VAL A 49 -9.76 3.24 -3.69
N SER A 50 -9.38 4.08 -4.65
CA SER A 50 -8.14 3.97 -5.42
C SER A 50 -6.90 3.90 -4.51
N ALA A 51 -6.58 4.96 -3.77
CA ALA A 51 -5.41 5.00 -2.90
C ALA A 51 -5.44 3.95 -1.78
N PRO A 52 -6.51 3.83 -0.96
CA PRO A 52 -6.51 2.86 0.13
C PRO A 52 -6.51 1.42 -0.39
N THR A 53 -7.09 1.12 -1.55
CA THR A 53 -7.02 -0.23 -2.13
C THR A 53 -5.60 -0.55 -2.59
N TYR A 54 -4.94 0.35 -3.34
CA TYR A 54 -3.57 0.14 -3.79
C TYR A 54 -2.62 -0.05 -2.60
N LEU A 55 -2.70 0.80 -1.59
CA LEU A 55 -1.85 0.71 -0.41
C LEU A 55 -2.13 -0.54 0.42
N ASN A 56 -3.40 -0.94 0.57
CA ASN A 56 -3.73 -2.21 1.21
C ASN A 56 -3.16 -3.41 0.46
N MET A 57 -3.13 -3.38 -0.87
CA MET A 57 -2.50 -4.44 -1.66
C MET A 57 -0.98 -4.51 -1.40
N VAL A 58 -0.27 -3.37 -1.37
CA VAL A 58 1.14 -3.32 -0.97
C VAL A 58 1.34 -3.90 0.44
N ILE A 59 0.51 -3.49 1.40
CA ILE A 59 0.57 -3.96 2.79
C ILE A 59 0.31 -5.48 2.86
N ASN A 60 -0.65 -5.98 2.10
CA ASN A 60 -0.99 -7.40 2.06
C ASN A 60 0.18 -8.23 1.50
N ASP A 61 0.87 -7.75 0.47
CA ASP A 61 2.06 -8.41 -0.06
C ASP A 61 3.19 -8.45 0.98
N LEU A 62 3.39 -7.37 1.75
CA LEU A 62 4.36 -7.35 2.85
C LEU A 62 4.00 -8.37 3.95
N LYS A 63 2.71 -8.49 4.29
CA LYS A 63 2.23 -9.48 5.28
C LYS A 63 2.41 -10.92 4.80
N GLN A 64 2.04 -11.19 3.54
CA GLN A 64 2.14 -12.52 2.94
C GLN A 64 3.59 -12.99 2.82
N ASN A 65 4.51 -12.07 2.54
CA ASN A 65 5.94 -12.35 2.50
C ASN A 65 6.62 -12.34 3.88
N HIS A 66 5.85 -12.23 4.96
CA HIS A 66 6.34 -12.17 6.35
C HIS A 66 7.32 -11.02 6.64
N SER A 67 7.32 -9.96 5.82
CA SER A 67 8.16 -8.76 6.01
C SER A 67 7.68 -7.87 7.16
N ILE A 68 6.38 -7.93 7.50
CA ILE A 68 5.79 -7.15 8.59
C ILE A 68 4.79 -7.99 9.40
N ARG A 69 4.47 -7.54 10.62
CA ARG A 69 3.38 -8.10 11.42
C ARG A 69 2.03 -7.52 10.97
N ASN A 70 0.94 -8.19 11.35
CA ASN A 70 -0.41 -7.83 10.91
C ASN A 70 -0.81 -6.39 11.28
N GLU A 71 -0.40 -5.91 12.45
CA GLU A 71 -0.77 -4.60 13.00
C GLU A 71 0.31 -3.52 12.79
N SER A 72 1.44 -3.83 12.13
CA SER A 72 2.55 -2.88 11.97
C SER A 72 2.23 -1.71 11.04
N ILE A 73 1.27 -1.86 10.14
CA ILE A 73 0.82 -0.80 9.23
C ILE A 73 -0.70 -0.69 9.28
N VAL A 74 -1.19 0.54 9.40
CA VAL A 74 -2.63 0.84 9.49
C VAL A 74 -3.02 1.91 8.48
N ILE A 75 -4.15 1.68 7.80
CA ILE A 75 -4.87 2.74 7.10
C ILE A 75 -5.96 3.26 8.05
N ALA A 76 -5.92 4.56 8.35
CA ALA A 76 -6.90 5.23 9.20
C ALA A 76 -8.29 5.21 8.56
N PRO A 77 -9.38 5.19 9.36
CA PRO A 77 -10.73 5.37 8.84
C PRO A 77 -10.83 6.68 8.05
N HIS A 78 -11.54 6.62 6.94
CA HIS A 78 -11.81 7.77 6.09
C HIS A 78 -13.15 8.40 6.49
N GLU A 79 -13.14 9.68 6.84
CA GLU A 79 -14.35 10.46 7.15
C GLU A 79 -14.49 11.71 6.27
N HIS A 80 -13.37 12.26 5.75
CA HIS A 80 -13.37 13.50 4.98
C HIS A 80 -12.73 13.34 3.60
N THR A 81 -13.22 14.14 2.64
CA THR A 81 -12.79 14.10 1.23
C THR A 81 -12.00 15.34 0.81
N ASP A 82 -11.49 16.12 1.76
CA ASP A 82 -10.65 17.30 1.52
C ASP A 82 -9.31 17.19 2.26
N PRO A 83 -8.22 17.82 1.76
CA PRO A 83 -6.88 17.66 2.33
C PRO A 83 -6.77 17.96 3.83
N LYS A 84 -7.51 18.96 4.34
CA LYS A 84 -7.51 19.31 5.76
C LYS A 84 -8.23 18.24 6.58
N GLY A 85 -9.39 17.80 6.11
CA GLY A 85 -10.15 16.73 6.74
C GLY A 85 -9.39 15.41 6.82
N VAL A 86 -8.59 15.06 5.81
CA VAL A 86 -7.74 13.85 5.83
C VAL A 86 -6.66 13.92 6.90
N LEU A 87 -6.09 15.12 7.12
CA LEU A 87 -5.20 15.33 8.26
C LEU A 87 -5.95 15.14 9.58
N ASP A 88 -7.16 15.67 9.71
CA ASP A 88 -7.98 15.50 10.91
C ASP A 88 -8.33 14.02 11.16
N ASP A 89 -8.60 13.23 10.11
CA ASP A 89 -8.83 11.79 10.19
C ASP A 89 -7.64 11.06 10.82
N LEU A 90 -6.42 11.41 10.37
CA LEU A 90 -5.20 10.86 10.94
C LEU A 90 -5.02 11.28 12.40
N LEU A 91 -5.25 12.56 12.73
CA LEU A 91 -5.05 13.10 14.08
C LEU A 91 -6.05 12.54 15.09
N LYS A 92 -7.26 12.18 14.65
CA LYS A 92 -8.30 11.55 15.47
C LYS A 92 -8.08 10.05 15.67
N TYR A 93 -7.18 9.43 14.90
CA TYR A 93 -6.96 7.99 14.99
C TYR A 93 -6.64 7.56 16.43
N LYS A 94 -7.50 6.68 16.94
CA LYS A 94 -7.35 6.03 18.23
C LYS A 94 -7.99 4.64 18.19
N LYS A 95 -7.23 3.62 18.56
CA LYS A 95 -7.72 2.25 18.75
C LYS A 95 -7.15 1.71 20.07
N ASP A 96 -8.04 1.41 21.01
CA ASP A 96 -7.68 1.06 22.38
C ASP A 96 -6.80 2.15 23.04
N LYS A 97 -5.55 1.80 23.38
CA LYS A 97 -4.56 2.72 23.96
C LYS A 97 -3.61 3.32 22.91
N ILE A 98 -3.74 2.91 21.64
CA ILE A 98 -2.86 3.32 20.55
C ILE A 98 -3.49 4.50 19.82
N THR A 99 -2.67 5.52 19.56
CA THR A 99 -3.00 6.75 18.84
C THR A 99 -2.07 6.88 17.63
N TYR A 100 -2.34 7.84 16.74
CA TYR A 100 -1.44 8.11 15.61
C TYR A 100 0.00 8.45 16.05
N LYS A 101 0.19 8.93 17.28
CA LYS A 101 1.51 9.31 17.81
C LYS A 101 2.41 8.11 18.10
N ASP A 102 1.82 6.93 18.29
CA ASP A 102 2.54 5.70 18.61
C ASP A 102 3.18 5.05 17.37
N PHE A 103 2.85 5.52 16.17
CA PHE A 103 3.45 5.06 14.93
C PHE A 103 4.77 5.79 14.65
N GLU A 104 5.74 5.11 14.07
CA GLU A 104 7.01 5.72 13.63
C GLU A 104 6.77 6.69 12.47
N HIS A 105 6.26 6.19 11.36
CA HIS A 105 5.92 6.96 10.16
C HIS A 105 4.43 7.28 10.09
N LYS A 106 4.10 8.51 9.71
CA LYS A 106 2.72 9.03 9.65
C LYS A 106 2.56 9.73 8.32
N TRP A 107 1.57 9.31 7.53
CA TRP A 107 1.37 9.81 6.18
C TRP A 107 -0.08 10.20 5.94
N ILE A 108 -0.30 11.32 5.26
CA ILE A 108 -1.56 11.58 4.56
C ILE A 108 -1.34 11.42 3.05
N VAL A 109 -2.37 10.94 2.35
CA VAL A 109 -2.40 10.78 0.90
C VAL A 109 -3.54 11.62 0.35
N ILE A 110 -3.21 12.68 -0.37
CA ILE A 110 -4.17 13.71 -0.80
C ILE A 110 -4.08 13.99 -2.30
N ASP A 111 -5.21 14.33 -2.92
CA ASP A 111 -5.26 14.80 -4.28
C ASP A 111 -5.23 16.33 -4.27
N ARG A 112 -4.58 16.95 -5.27
CA ARG A 112 -4.71 18.41 -5.41
C ARG A 112 -6.14 18.79 -5.79
N ASP A 113 -6.72 18.04 -6.73
CA ASP A 113 -8.05 18.25 -7.31
C ASP A 113 -8.42 19.73 -7.45
N ASN A 114 -7.77 20.45 -8.35
CA ASN A 114 -7.97 21.88 -8.50
C ASN A 114 -9.46 22.23 -8.70
N ASN A 115 -9.91 23.30 -8.03
CA ASN A 115 -11.26 23.84 -8.17
C ASN A 115 -11.69 23.96 -9.63
N ARG A 116 -12.86 23.40 -9.94
CA ARG A 116 -13.41 23.38 -11.30
C ARG A 116 -14.48 24.46 -11.45
N PRO A 117 -14.63 25.07 -12.64
CA PRO A 117 -15.69 26.06 -12.90
C PRO A 117 -17.11 25.54 -12.61
N ASN A 118 -17.33 24.23 -12.77
CA ASN A 118 -18.63 23.59 -12.62
C ASN A 118 -18.87 23.01 -11.21
N GLY A 119 -18.03 23.40 -10.23
CA GLY A 119 -18.05 22.88 -8.87
C GLY A 119 -17.19 21.62 -8.68
N GLY A 120 -16.83 21.35 -7.42
CA GLY A 120 -15.88 20.33 -7.03
C GLY A 120 -14.42 20.80 -7.04
N GLY A 121 -13.54 19.98 -6.48
CA GLY A 121 -12.15 20.31 -6.23
C GLY A 121 -11.93 21.10 -4.93
N HIS A 122 -10.66 21.39 -4.66
CA HIS A 122 -10.18 22.05 -3.46
C HIS A 122 -9.58 23.41 -3.79
N ASN A 123 -9.75 24.37 -2.89
CA ASN A 123 -9.01 25.62 -3.01
C ASN A 123 -7.52 25.42 -2.66
N ALA A 124 -6.67 26.31 -3.16
CA ALA A 124 -5.22 26.23 -2.96
C ALA A 124 -4.82 26.30 -1.48
N GLN A 125 -5.58 27.06 -0.68
CA GLN A 125 -5.29 27.23 0.73
C GLN A 125 -5.49 25.94 1.51
N ASP A 126 -6.51 25.14 1.19
CA ASP A 126 -6.80 23.88 1.88
C ASP A 126 -5.68 22.86 1.69
N PHE A 127 -5.20 22.73 0.45
CA PHE A 127 -4.07 21.86 0.12
C PHE A 127 -2.77 22.34 0.78
N ASN A 128 -2.43 23.63 0.66
CA ASN A 128 -1.22 24.19 1.27
C ASN A 128 -1.24 24.12 2.80
N ASP A 129 -2.38 24.41 3.42
CA ASP A 129 -2.53 24.31 4.87
C ASP A 129 -2.37 22.86 5.35
N ALA A 130 -2.89 21.88 4.60
CA ALA A 130 -2.70 20.47 4.93
C ALA A 130 -1.21 20.11 4.93
N ILE A 131 -0.45 20.54 3.91
CA ILE A 131 1.02 20.35 3.85
C ILE A 131 1.71 21.01 5.04
N LEU A 132 1.45 22.31 5.28
CA LEU A 132 2.09 23.08 6.34
C LEU A 132 1.79 22.51 7.74
N LYS A 133 0.52 22.17 8.00
CA LYS A 133 0.10 21.61 9.29
C LYS A 133 0.63 20.21 9.51
N SER A 134 0.73 19.38 8.47
CA SER A 134 1.30 18.03 8.56
C SER A 134 2.78 18.10 8.94
N LYS A 135 3.55 18.97 8.28
CA LYS A 135 4.96 19.22 8.60
C LYS A 135 5.16 19.62 10.08
N SER A 136 4.30 20.51 10.61
CA SER A 136 4.36 20.94 12.02
C SER A 136 4.16 19.79 13.03
N LYS A 137 3.55 18.68 12.59
CA LYS A 137 3.21 17.51 13.41
C LYS A 137 4.05 16.28 13.09
N LYS A 138 5.10 16.41 12.27
CA LYS A 138 5.94 15.30 11.79
C LYS A 138 5.10 14.23 11.09
N ILE A 139 4.19 14.70 10.23
CA ILE A 139 3.37 13.88 9.34
C ILE A 139 3.82 14.22 7.92
N GLU A 140 4.19 13.19 7.17
CA GLU A 140 4.58 13.29 5.78
C GLU A 140 3.34 13.36 4.89
N VAL A 141 3.49 13.96 3.71
CA VAL A 141 2.39 14.13 2.75
C VAL A 141 2.79 13.48 1.43
N ALA A 142 2.07 12.43 1.05
CA ALA A 142 2.06 11.95 -0.32
C ALA A 142 0.92 12.63 -1.08
N TYR A 143 1.19 13.18 -2.26
CA TYR A 143 0.18 13.88 -3.04
C TYR A 143 0.23 13.52 -4.52
N ALA A 144 -0.89 13.76 -5.22
CA ALA A 144 -0.96 13.73 -6.67
C ALA A 144 -1.73 14.93 -7.23
N ASN A 145 -1.18 15.53 -8.29
CA ASN A 145 -1.77 16.62 -9.03
C ASN A 145 -2.08 16.15 -10.47
N ASP A 146 -3.32 15.87 -10.86
CA ASP A 146 -4.55 16.30 -10.17
C ASP A 146 -5.29 15.20 -9.38
N SER A 147 -4.94 13.92 -9.57
CA SER A 147 -5.54 12.81 -8.82
C SER A 147 -4.61 11.63 -8.65
N PHE A 148 -4.92 10.74 -7.69
CA PHE A 148 -4.17 9.52 -7.42
C PHE A 148 -3.97 8.65 -8.67
N GLU A 149 -4.91 8.67 -9.62
CA GLU A 149 -4.76 7.94 -10.89
C GLU A 149 -3.55 8.38 -11.73
N LEU A 150 -2.95 9.55 -11.47
CA LEU A 150 -1.66 9.94 -12.04
C LEU A 150 -0.59 8.91 -11.68
N TRP A 151 -0.56 8.42 -10.43
CA TRP A 151 0.35 7.37 -9.99
C TRP A 151 0.23 6.11 -10.85
N TYR A 152 -1.00 5.68 -11.15
CA TYR A 152 -1.23 4.55 -12.05
C TYR A 152 -0.72 4.83 -13.47
N LEU A 153 -1.00 6.02 -14.00
CA LEU A 153 -0.59 6.38 -15.36
C LEU A 153 0.95 6.39 -15.51
N LEU A 154 1.67 6.82 -14.46
CA LEU A 154 3.13 6.84 -14.44
C LEU A 154 3.78 5.45 -14.51
N HIS A 155 3.04 4.36 -14.29
CA HIS A 155 3.56 3.00 -14.52
C HIS A 155 3.80 2.71 -16.02
N PHE A 156 3.08 3.41 -16.91
CA PHE A 156 3.15 3.19 -18.35
C PHE A 156 4.08 4.17 -19.05
N LYS A 157 4.03 5.45 -18.66
CA LYS A 157 4.73 6.52 -19.35
C LYS A 157 5.13 7.65 -18.42
N TYR A 158 6.23 8.30 -18.75
CA TYR A 158 6.55 9.62 -18.21
C TYR A 158 5.67 10.67 -18.92
N LEU A 159 5.10 11.60 -18.16
CA LEU A 159 4.43 12.78 -18.70
C LEU A 159 4.84 14.02 -17.90
N GLN A 160 4.98 15.14 -18.60
CA GLN A 160 5.32 16.44 -18.02
C GLN A 160 4.44 17.58 -18.57
N THR A 161 3.59 17.28 -19.54
CA THR A 161 2.61 18.24 -20.08
C THR A 161 1.43 18.32 -19.12
N PRO A 162 0.94 19.53 -18.76
CA PRO A 162 -0.22 19.69 -17.90
C PRO A 162 -1.40 18.82 -18.33
N ILE A 163 -2.03 18.16 -17.35
CA ILE A 163 -3.11 17.21 -17.60
C ILE A 163 -4.18 17.35 -16.51
N MET A 164 -5.45 17.23 -16.88
CA MET A 164 -6.55 17.27 -15.92
C MET A 164 -6.98 15.86 -15.52
N ARG A 165 -7.64 15.72 -14.37
CA ARG A 165 -8.16 14.42 -13.88
C ARG A 165 -8.88 13.61 -14.96
N ASP A 166 -9.73 14.26 -15.76
CA ASP A 166 -10.50 13.56 -16.77
C ASP A 166 -9.64 12.99 -17.89
N ASP A 167 -8.55 13.65 -18.24
CA ASP A 167 -7.59 13.16 -19.22
C ASP A 167 -6.65 12.10 -18.63
N ILE A 168 -6.28 12.23 -17.35
CA ILE A 168 -5.56 11.17 -16.60
C ILE A 168 -6.36 9.87 -16.67
N ILE A 169 -7.65 9.91 -16.32
CA ILE A 169 -8.53 8.74 -16.33
C ILE A 169 -8.67 8.17 -17.75
N LYS A 170 -8.87 9.03 -18.75
CA LYS A 170 -9.01 8.61 -20.15
C LYS A 170 -7.76 7.88 -20.65
N ASP A 171 -6.59 8.45 -20.41
CA ASP A 171 -5.32 7.87 -20.82
C ASP A 171 -5.03 6.58 -20.06
N LEU A 172 -5.31 6.55 -18.76
CA LEU A 172 -5.14 5.35 -17.94
C LEU A 172 -6.00 4.19 -18.44
N ILE A 173 -7.30 4.42 -18.74
CA ILE A 173 -8.18 3.39 -19.30
C ILE A 173 -7.60 2.83 -20.61
N LYS A 174 -7.08 3.71 -21.47
CA LYS A 174 -6.47 3.32 -22.74
C LYS A 174 -5.25 2.42 -22.52
N GLU A 175 -4.35 2.79 -21.60
CA GLU A 175 -3.15 2.00 -21.31
C GLU A 175 -3.48 0.66 -20.62
N LEU A 176 -4.46 0.63 -19.71
CA LEU A 176 -4.92 -0.61 -19.09
C LEU A 176 -5.54 -1.58 -20.10
N LYS A 177 -6.39 -1.08 -21.02
CA LYS A 177 -6.96 -1.91 -22.10
C LYS A 177 -5.90 -2.45 -23.06
N LYS A 178 -4.87 -1.66 -23.38
CA LYS A 178 -3.72 -2.15 -24.17
C LYS A 178 -2.91 -3.21 -23.43
N LEU A 179 -2.72 -3.05 -22.12
CA LEU A 179 -1.96 -3.98 -21.30
C LEU A 179 -2.68 -5.34 -21.21
N ASN A 180 -4.00 -5.33 -21.01
CA ASN A 180 -4.80 -6.54 -20.92
C ASN A 180 -6.24 -6.29 -21.39
N GLU A 181 -6.48 -6.52 -22.68
CA GLU A 181 -7.78 -6.27 -23.31
C GLU A 181 -8.90 -7.09 -22.68
N ILE A 182 -8.65 -8.35 -22.31
CA ILE A 182 -9.67 -9.24 -21.76
C ILE A 182 -10.07 -8.78 -20.35
N LYS A 183 -9.10 -8.50 -19.46
CA LYS A 183 -9.39 -8.09 -18.08
C LYS A 183 -10.07 -6.73 -17.99
N PHE A 184 -9.68 -5.80 -18.86
CA PHE A 184 -10.17 -4.42 -18.84
C PHE A 184 -11.15 -4.10 -19.97
N ARG A 185 -11.70 -5.09 -20.66
CA ARG A 185 -12.64 -4.90 -21.78
C ARG A 185 -13.75 -3.91 -21.45
N ASP A 186 -14.38 -4.14 -20.30
CA ASP A 186 -15.56 -3.41 -19.82
C ASP A 186 -15.17 -2.20 -18.91
N LEU A 187 -13.87 -1.88 -18.81
CA LEU A 187 -13.36 -0.74 -18.06
C LEU A 187 -13.85 0.58 -18.69
N ASN A 188 -14.37 1.46 -17.85
CA ASN A 188 -14.85 2.80 -18.21
C ASN A 188 -14.68 3.78 -17.05
N ARG A 189 -15.10 5.04 -17.25
CA ARG A 189 -14.96 6.10 -16.24
C ARG A 189 -15.76 5.82 -14.95
N ASP A 190 -16.87 5.10 -15.05
CA ASP A 190 -17.79 4.87 -13.92
C ASP A 190 -17.30 3.77 -13.00
N ASN A 191 -16.56 2.79 -13.53
CA ASN A 191 -16.11 1.61 -12.77
C ASN A 191 -14.61 1.59 -12.41
N ILE A 192 -13.80 2.51 -12.97
CA ILE A 192 -12.35 2.55 -12.72
C ILE A 192 -12.01 2.70 -11.23
N LYS A 193 -12.81 3.47 -10.50
CA LYS A 193 -12.66 3.69 -9.05
C LYS A 193 -13.45 2.68 -8.20
N SER A 194 -13.73 1.49 -8.73
CA SER A 194 -14.28 0.40 -7.93
C SER A 194 -13.15 -0.41 -7.27
N LYS A 195 -13.42 -0.97 -6.08
CA LYS A 195 -12.43 -1.75 -5.33
C LYS A 195 -11.86 -2.90 -6.16
N LYS A 196 -12.75 -3.69 -6.79
CA LYS A 196 -12.36 -4.82 -7.66
C LYS A 196 -11.44 -4.38 -8.79
N ILE A 197 -11.74 -3.27 -9.45
CA ILE A 197 -10.90 -2.76 -10.54
C ILE A 197 -9.56 -2.24 -9.99
N SER A 198 -9.57 -1.55 -8.85
CA SER A 198 -8.33 -1.07 -8.21
C SER A 198 -7.39 -2.21 -7.81
N GLU A 199 -7.93 -3.32 -7.29
CA GLU A 199 -7.17 -4.56 -7.02
C GLU A 199 -6.57 -5.16 -8.30
N LEU A 200 -7.35 -5.22 -9.39
CA LEU A 200 -6.88 -5.72 -10.69
C LEU A 200 -5.79 -4.82 -11.29
N ILE A 201 -5.96 -3.50 -11.19
CA ILE A 201 -4.95 -2.51 -11.61
C ILE A 201 -3.66 -2.77 -10.84
N TYR A 202 -3.71 -2.88 -9.51
CA TYR A 202 -2.51 -3.17 -8.71
C TYR A 202 -1.74 -4.39 -9.21
N VAL A 203 -2.44 -5.52 -9.42
CA VAL A 203 -1.83 -6.78 -9.86
C VAL A 203 -1.10 -6.62 -11.20
N GLU A 204 -1.72 -5.93 -12.15
CA GLU A 204 -1.14 -5.71 -13.48
C GLU A 204 0.02 -4.70 -13.47
N LEU A 205 -0.04 -3.72 -12.56
CA LEU A 205 0.96 -2.66 -12.44
C LEU A 205 2.16 -3.02 -11.57
N LEU A 206 2.07 -4.04 -10.71
CA LEU A 206 3.14 -4.38 -9.75
C LEU A 206 4.52 -4.55 -10.41
N LYS A 207 4.58 -5.24 -11.56
CA LYS A 207 5.82 -5.43 -12.33
C LYS A 207 6.41 -4.14 -12.92
N LEU A 208 5.60 -3.09 -13.03
CA LEU A 208 5.95 -1.78 -13.56
C LEU A 208 6.18 -0.73 -12.46
N GLN A 209 6.10 -1.10 -11.17
CA GLN A 209 6.21 -0.15 -10.07
C GLN A 209 7.53 0.64 -10.09
N ASN A 210 8.65 -0.02 -10.43
CA ASN A 210 9.94 0.66 -10.59
C ASN A 210 9.93 1.71 -11.72
N THR A 211 9.13 1.51 -12.77
CA THR A 211 8.93 2.52 -13.82
C THR A 211 8.18 3.72 -13.28
N ALA A 212 7.12 3.51 -12.49
CA ALA A 212 6.38 4.60 -11.85
C ALA A 212 7.25 5.40 -10.88
N ILE A 213 8.06 4.73 -10.06
CA ILE A 213 9.01 5.38 -9.15
C ILE A 213 9.97 6.27 -9.94
N ARG A 214 10.62 5.74 -11.00
CA ARG A 214 11.53 6.54 -11.85
C ARG A 214 10.83 7.73 -12.50
N ASN A 215 9.63 7.52 -13.02
CA ASN A 215 8.88 8.59 -13.69
C ASN A 215 8.44 9.68 -12.71
N SER A 216 8.04 9.31 -11.49
CA SER A 216 7.66 10.24 -10.43
C SER A 216 8.86 11.03 -9.90
N LYS A 217 10.03 10.38 -9.70
CA LYS A 217 11.29 11.08 -9.36
C LYS A 217 11.69 12.10 -10.41
N ARG A 218 11.72 11.65 -11.67
CA ARG A 218 12.03 12.53 -12.82
C ARG A 218 11.06 13.70 -12.93
N LEU A 219 9.80 13.52 -12.53
CA LEU A 219 8.81 14.60 -12.54
C LEU A 219 9.11 15.65 -11.46
N LEU A 220 9.50 15.26 -10.25
CA LEU A 220 9.94 16.21 -9.23
C LEU A 220 11.25 16.90 -9.61
N GLU A 221 12.23 16.15 -10.12
CA GLU A 221 13.51 16.68 -10.60
C GLU A 221 13.32 17.74 -11.69
N TYR A 222 12.32 17.58 -12.56
CA TYR A 222 12.00 18.55 -13.61
C TYR A 222 11.62 19.93 -13.05
N TYR A 223 10.92 19.99 -11.92
CA TYR A 223 10.57 21.25 -11.27
C TYR A 223 11.71 21.86 -10.46
N GLY A 224 12.67 21.03 -10.01
CA GLY A 224 13.88 21.49 -9.32
C GLY A 224 13.58 22.31 -8.07
N ASP A 225 14.33 23.40 -7.87
CA ASP A 225 14.21 24.29 -6.71
C ASP A 225 12.89 25.09 -6.69
N ASP A 226 12.24 25.25 -7.85
CA ASP A 226 10.96 25.96 -8.00
C ASP A 226 9.75 25.02 -7.77
N HIS A 227 9.99 23.85 -7.18
CA HIS A 227 8.94 22.87 -6.93
C HIS A 227 7.84 23.41 -6.00
N ASN A 228 6.62 23.43 -6.51
CA ASN A 228 5.42 23.82 -5.79
C ASN A 228 4.32 22.76 -6.00
N PRO A 229 4.10 21.87 -5.00
CA PRO A 229 3.08 20.81 -5.06
C PRO A 229 1.68 21.26 -5.46
N GLU A 230 1.27 22.47 -5.04
CA GLU A 230 -0.08 22.99 -5.28
C GLU A 230 -0.30 23.36 -6.74
N SER A 231 0.68 24.01 -7.37
CA SER A 231 0.55 24.56 -8.72
C SER A 231 1.20 23.71 -9.82
N ASN A 232 2.14 22.83 -9.48
CA ASN A 232 2.83 21.98 -10.45
C ASN A 232 1.91 20.87 -10.98
N ASN A 233 1.69 20.84 -12.29
CA ASN A 233 0.83 19.85 -12.95
C ASN A 233 1.48 19.35 -14.26
N PRO A 234 1.68 18.03 -14.43
CA PRO A 234 1.46 16.98 -13.44
C PRO A 234 2.52 17.04 -12.33
N SER A 235 2.18 16.62 -11.11
CA SER A 235 3.17 16.45 -10.04
C SER A 235 2.72 15.39 -9.04
N THR A 236 3.65 14.58 -8.52
CA THR A 236 3.36 13.64 -7.44
C THR A 236 4.63 13.15 -6.77
N ASN A 237 4.58 12.97 -5.45
CA ASN A 237 5.62 12.33 -4.65
C ASN A 237 5.16 10.99 -4.04
N ILE A 238 4.10 10.36 -4.55
CA ILE A 238 3.60 9.07 -4.04
C ILE A 238 4.70 8.00 -4.00
N HIS A 239 5.69 8.08 -4.89
CA HIS A 239 6.83 7.17 -4.87
C HIS A 239 7.59 7.17 -3.54
N GLU A 240 7.63 8.26 -2.78
CA GLU A 240 8.31 8.33 -1.48
C GLU A 240 7.66 7.39 -0.47
N LEU A 241 6.32 7.40 -0.39
CA LEU A 241 5.56 6.46 0.44
C LEU A 241 5.74 5.02 -0.04
N ILE A 242 5.73 4.79 -1.36
CA ILE A 242 5.91 3.43 -1.91
C ILE A 242 7.34 2.90 -1.66
N GLU A 243 8.37 3.75 -1.75
CA GLU A 243 9.74 3.37 -1.43
C GLU A 243 9.91 3.06 0.06
N LEU A 244 9.29 3.85 0.96
CA LEU A 244 9.23 3.54 2.38
C LEU A 244 8.62 2.15 2.62
N LEU A 245 7.44 1.89 2.06
CA LEU A 245 6.75 0.61 2.23
C LEU A 245 7.55 -0.57 1.63
N ASN A 246 8.18 -0.38 0.47
CA ASN A 246 9.03 -1.39 -0.14
C ASN A 246 10.32 -1.65 0.67
N GLY A 247 10.87 -0.63 1.32
CA GLY A 247 12.04 -0.76 2.19
C GLY A 247 11.83 -1.70 3.37
N LEU A 248 10.59 -1.84 3.84
CA LEU A 248 10.21 -2.76 4.92
C LEU A 248 10.38 -4.25 4.54
N LYS A 249 10.57 -4.58 3.26
CA LYS A 249 10.86 -5.96 2.81
C LYS A 249 12.20 -6.50 3.32
N ASN A 250 13.13 -5.60 3.64
CA ASN A 250 14.53 -5.93 3.91
C ASN A 250 14.89 -5.86 5.41
N ASN A 251 13.90 -5.71 6.30
CA ASN A 251 14.09 -5.62 7.75
C ASN A 251 13.80 -6.94 8.46
#